data_AF-A0A915Z9C1-F1
#
_entry.id   AF-A0A915Z9C1-F1
#
_cell.length_a   1.000
_cell.length_b   1.000
_cell.length_c   1.000
_cell.angle_alpha   90.00
_cell.angle_beta   90.00
_cell.angle_gamma   90.00
#
_symmetry.space_group_name_H-M   'P 1'
#
loop_
_entity.id
_entity.type
_entity.pdbx_description
1 polymer ?
#
loop_
_entity_poly.entity_id
_entity_poly.type
_entity_poly.pdbx_seq_one_letter_code
_entity_poly.pdbx_strand_id
1 'polypeptide(L)'
;MSKQWKPSVTLIATGIIIPDLHFGPFLRNWWHVRSLQENGMKVEQYYPFQIGMKTQVELKNRPFIIRIVQGNKHNNLLLGFFCESLSESNEEVENDPTSAISNLYKRIFQTETRFSGTLLMGMDDNDILSEIVSDLSFIPFSINMQKINITIHSIGASTNKGVGSGFASSFIYTRSKERALFFQTVNENESSIYIYKENQLSEEFHGSDPNSNN
;
A
#
# COMPACT_ATOMS: atom_id res chain seq x y z
N MET A 1 -6.01 31.67 10.10
CA MET A 1 -5.86 30.26 9.66
C MET A 1 -7.25 29.68 9.55
N SER A 2 -7.73 29.35 8.36
CA SER A 2 -9.03 28.69 8.20
C SER A 2 -8.97 27.34 8.91
N LYS A 3 -9.96 27.02 9.74
CA LYS A 3 -10.14 25.65 10.24
C LYS A 3 -10.32 24.76 9.01
N GLN A 4 -9.31 23.95 8.70
CA GLN A 4 -9.43 22.93 7.69
C GLN A 4 -10.55 21.99 8.11
N TRP A 5 -11.54 21.79 7.25
CA TRP A 5 -12.63 20.85 7.52
C TRP A 5 -12.03 19.45 7.68
N LYS A 6 -12.27 18.82 8.83
CA LYS A 6 -11.87 17.44 9.11
C LYS A 6 -13.14 16.60 9.25
N PRO A 7 -13.39 15.64 8.35
CA PRO A 7 -14.53 14.75 8.46
C PRO A 7 -14.34 13.80 9.63
N SER A 8 -15.44 13.40 10.26
CA SER A 8 -15.45 12.25 11.17
C SER A 8 -15.55 10.99 10.32
N VAL A 9 -14.54 10.13 10.41
CA VAL A 9 -14.47 8.86 9.68
C VAL A 9 -14.48 7.73 10.70
N THR A 10 -15.16 6.63 10.37
CA THR A 10 -15.22 5.42 11.20
C THR A 10 -14.66 4.24 10.41
N LEU A 11 -13.75 3.48 11.01
CA LEU A 11 -13.32 2.19 10.48
C LEU A 11 -14.41 1.15 10.80
N ILE A 12 -14.99 0.54 9.77
CA ILE A 12 -16.01 -0.52 9.92
C ILE A 12 -15.35 -1.90 9.92
N ALA A 13 -14.31 -2.07 9.10
CA ALA A 13 -13.56 -3.32 9.00
C ALA A 13 -12.12 -3.02 8.57
N THR A 14 -11.15 -3.67 9.21
CA THR A 14 -9.72 -3.56 8.91
C THR A 14 -9.38 -4.19 7.56
N GLY A 15 -9.92 -5.37 7.26
CA GLY A 15 -9.65 -6.11 6.02
C GLY A 15 -8.70 -7.29 6.23
N ILE A 16 -8.07 -7.76 5.16
CA ILE A 16 -7.06 -8.82 5.19
C ILE A 16 -5.79 -8.40 4.44
N ILE A 17 -4.66 -8.87 4.97
CA ILE A 17 -3.37 -8.79 4.30
C ILE A 17 -3.18 -10.03 3.43
N ILE A 18 -2.91 -9.80 2.15
CA ILE A 18 -2.48 -10.83 1.21
C ILE A 18 -0.96 -10.72 1.05
N PRO A 19 -0.17 -11.73 1.47
CA PRO A 19 1.29 -11.64 1.50
C PRO A 19 1.91 -11.19 0.17
N ASP A 20 1.50 -11.77 -0.96
CA ASP A 20 2.07 -11.45 -2.27
C ASP A 20 1.82 -10.01 -2.70
N LEU A 21 0.70 -9.42 -2.29
CA LEU A 21 0.35 -8.03 -2.61
C LEU A 21 1.05 -7.04 -1.67
N HIS A 22 1.04 -7.34 -0.37
CA HIS A 22 1.49 -6.40 0.66
C HIS A 22 2.99 -6.51 0.96
N PHE A 23 3.63 -7.64 0.71
CA PHE A 23 5.05 -7.85 0.97
C PHE A 23 5.82 -8.31 -0.27
N GLY A 24 5.16 -8.54 -1.41
CA GLY A 24 5.81 -8.88 -2.67
C GLY A 24 6.47 -7.68 -3.39
N PRO A 25 6.95 -7.89 -4.62
CA PRO A 25 7.72 -6.89 -5.38
C PRO A 25 7.03 -5.53 -5.51
N PHE A 26 5.70 -5.55 -5.63
CA PHE A 26 4.87 -4.38 -5.90
C PHE A 26 4.21 -3.79 -4.65
N LEU A 27 4.76 -4.00 -3.45
CA LEU A 27 4.15 -3.50 -2.21
C LEU A 27 3.77 -2.02 -2.26
N ARG A 28 4.51 -1.20 -3.02
CA ARG A 28 4.28 0.26 -3.06
C ARG A 28 2.89 0.61 -3.56
N ASN A 29 2.24 -0.31 -4.26
CA ASN A 29 0.86 -0.18 -4.72
C ASN A 29 -0.18 -0.51 -3.65
N TRP A 30 0.22 -1.06 -2.50
CA TRP A 30 -0.65 -1.62 -1.45
C TRP A 30 -0.46 -0.95 -0.08
N TRP A 31 0.40 0.08 0.00
CA TRP A 31 0.68 0.80 1.24
C TRP A 31 0.57 2.32 1.03
N HIS A 32 -0.15 2.98 1.92
CA HIS A 32 -0.16 4.42 2.07
C HIS A 32 1.06 4.88 2.86
N VAL A 33 1.84 5.80 2.30
CA VAL A 33 3.04 6.34 2.95
C VAL A 33 2.76 7.73 3.50
N ARG A 34 2.83 7.88 4.82
CA ARG A 34 2.83 9.20 5.48
C ARG A 34 4.25 9.64 5.73
N SER A 35 4.55 10.88 5.38
CA SER A 35 5.83 11.52 5.69
C SER A 35 5.68 12.41 6.91
N LEU A 36 6.46 12.14 7.96
CA LEU A 36 6.52 12.95 9.17
C LEU A 36 7.90 13.59 9.28
N GLN A 37 7.98 14.71 10.02
CA GLN A 37 9.25 15.27 10.44
C GLN A 37 9.48 14.91 11.90
N GLU A 38 10.55 14.17 12.17
CA GLU A 38 11.00 13.83 13.51
C GLU A 38 12.47 14.22 13.65
N ASN A 39 12.80 15.06 14.64
CA ASN A 39 14.17 15.52 14.89
C ASN A 39 14.91 16.10 13.66
N GLY A 40 14.18 16.78 12.76
CA GLY A 40 14.72 17.33 11.52
C GLY A 40 14.95 16.32 10.40
N MET A 41 14.60 15.04 10.63
CA MET A 41 14.63 13.98 9.63
C MET A 41 13.22 13.67 9.12
N LYS A 42 13.12 13.40 7.81
CA LYS A 42 11.88 12.92 7.20
C LYS A 42 11.77 11.42 7.44
N VAL A 43 10.76 11.00 8.20
CA VAL A 43 10.46 9.59 8.47
C VAL A 43 9.23 9.20 7.65
N GLU A 44 9.32 8.09 6.93
CA GLU A 44 8.19 7.51 6.19
C GLU A 44 7.55 6.40 7.01
N GLN A 45 6.24 6.52 7.26
CA GLN A 45 5.42 5.50 7.91
C GLN A 45 4.49 4.87 6.89
N TYR A 46 4.39 3.54 6.94
CA TYR A 46 3.64 2.74 5.99
C TYR A 46 2.37 2.21 6.66
N TYR A 47 1.24 2.41 5.99
CA TYR A 47 -0.07 1.95 6.44
C TYR A 47 -0.73 1.11 5.34
N PRO A 48 -1.17 -0.12 5.61
CA PRO A 48 -1.62 -1.02 4.55
C PRO A 48 -3.00 -0.61 4.03
N PHE A 49 -3.19 -0.75 2.73
CA PHE A 49 -4.51 -0.77 2.12
C PHE A 49 -5.00 -2.22 2.05
N GLN A 50 -5.52 -2.71 3.17
CA GLN A 50 -5.94 -4.11 3.30
C GLN A 50 -7.16 -4.43 2.43
N ILE A 51 -7.20 -5.64 1.87
CA ILE A 51 -8.32 -6.07 1.04
C ILE A 51 -9.58 -6.22 1.90
N GLY A 52 -10.68 -5.62 1.47
CA GLY A 52 -11.93 -5.65 2.21
C GLY A 52 -12.00 -4.62 3.35
N MET A 53 -10.97 -3.79 3.55
CA MET A 53 -11.02 -2.65 4.46
C MET A 53 -12.23 -1.77 4.11
N LYS A 54 -13.00 -1.37 5.12
CA LYS A 54 -14.18 -0.50 4.98
C LYS A 54 -14.10 0.69 5.92
N THR A 55 -14.24 1.89 5.39
CA THR A 55 -14.37 3.11 6.17
C THR A 55 -15.65 3.85 5.81
N GLN A 56 -16.23 4.54 6.78
CA GLN A 56 -17.46 5.31 6.60
C GLN A 56 -17.25 6.76 6.95
N VAL A 57 -17.81 7.64 6.13
CA VAL A 57 -17.87 9.08 6.36
C VAL A 57 -19.28 9.58 6.07
N GLU A 58 -19.73 10.61 6.79
CA GLU A 58 -21.00 11.26 6.50
C GLU A 58 -20.80 12.50 5.61
N LEU A 59 -21.48 12.52 4.46
CA LEU A 59 -21.50 13.67 3.55
C LEU A 59 -22.96 14.09 3.33
N LYS A 60 -23.29 15.35 3.62
CA LYS A 60 -24.66 15.89 3.54
C LYS A 60 -25.69 15.00 4.27
N ASN A 61 -25.39 14.62 5.52
CA ASN A 61 -26.24 13.76 6.36
C ASN A 61 -26.55 12.40 5.74
N ARG A 62 -25.64 11.88 4.91
CA ARG A 62 -25.75 10.58 4.26
C ARG A 62 -24.45 9.80 4.41
N PRO A 63 -24.50 8.52 4.80
CA PRO A 63 -23.29 7.71 4.97
C PRO A 63 -22.73 7.31 3.60
N PHE A 64 -21.42 7.43 3.45
CA PHE A 64 -20.63 6.91 2.35
C PHE A 64 -19.65 5.90 2.91
N ILE A 65 -19.67 4.68 2.39
CA ILE A 65 -18.76 3.61 2.77
C ILE A 65 -17.79 3.42 1.60
N ILE A 66 -16.50 3.50 1.89
CA ILE A 66 -15.44 3.18 0.93
C ILE A 66 -14.90 1.80 1.29
N ARG A 67 -14.86 0.89 0.31
CA ARG A 67 -14.30 -0.45 0.41
C ARG A 67 -13.06 -0.57 -0.49
N ILE A 68 -11.99 -1.11 0.07
CA ILE A 68 -10.80 -1.50 -0.70
C ILE A 68 -11.02 -2.89 -1.29
N VAL A 69 -10.73 -3.04 -2.58
CA VAL A 69 -10.83 -4.31 -3.32
C VAL A 69 -9.57 -4.57 -4.13
N GLN A 70 -9.39 -5.82 -4.55
CA GLN A 70 -8.32 -6.20 -5.46
C GLN A 70 -8.79 -6.01 -6.90
N GLY A 71 -7.96 -5.34 -7.69
CA GLY A 71 -8.18 -5.09 -9.10
C GLY A 71 -8.91 -3.78 -9.36
N ASN A 72 -8.49 -3.13 -10.44
CA ASN A 72 -9.15 -1.96 -10.99
C ASN A 72 -9.19 -2.05 -12.53
N LYS A 73 -9.76 -1.04 -13.19
CA LYS A 73 -9.90 -0.97 -14.65
C LYS A 73 -8.59 -1.12 -15.45
N HIS A 74 -7.42 -0.99 -14.82
CA HIS A 74 -6.13 -1.19 -15.48
C HIS A 74 -5.53 -2.57 -15.26
N ASN A 75 -5.63 -3.13 -14.05
CA ASN A 75 -4.99 -4.40 -13.72
C ASN A 75 -5.60 -5.03 -12.44
N ASN A 76 -5.78 -6.35 -12.45
CA ASN A 76 -6.27 -7.15 -11.32
C ASN A 76 -5.28 -7.26 -10.14
N LEU A 77 -4.03 -6.81 -10.29
CA LEU A 77 -2.99 -6.80 -9.26
C LEU A 77 -2.83 -5.44 -8.57
N LEU A 78 -3.65 -4.45 -8.95
CA LEU A 78 -3.63 -3.12 -8.36
C LEU A 78 -4.78 -2.92 -7.36
N LEU A 79 -4.66 -1.88 -6.53
CA LEU A 79 -5.75 -1.44 -5.67
C LEU A 79 -6.95 -0.97 -6.47
N GLY A 80 -8.12 -1.39 -6.03
CA GLY A 80 -9.41 -0.86 -6.44
C GLY A 80 -10.17 -0.26 -5.27
N PHE A 81 -10.98 0.75 -5.55
CA PHE A 81 -11.82 1.43 -4.58
C PHE A 81 -13.26 1.41 -5.04
N PHE A 82 -14.14 0.97 -4.15
CA PHE A 82 -15.57 0.93 -4.39
C PHE A 82 -16.28 1.73 -3.31
N CYS A 83 -17.16 2.64 -3.70
CA CYS A 83 -17.96 3.42 -2.77
C CYS A 83 -19.43 3.05 -2.88
N GLU A 84 -20.09 2.96 -1.74
CA GLU A 84 -21.53 2.71 -1.61
C GLU A 84 -22.15 3.67 -0.60
N SER A 85 -23.42 4.00 -0.79
CA SER A 85 -24.19 4.91 0.05
C SER A 85 -25.67 4.54 -0.01
N LEU A 86 -26.19 3.96 1.08
CA LEU A 86 -27.53 3.39 1.15
C LEU A 86 -27.76 2.39 -0.01
N SER A 87 -28.71 2.65 -0.91
CA SER A 87 -29.05 1.78 -2.05
C SER A 87 -28.28 2.10 -3.34
N GLU A 88 -27.29 3.00 -3.28
CA GLU A 88 -26.52 3.45 -4.45
C GLU A 88 -25.04 3.12 -4.30
N SER A 89 -24.39 2.69 -5.37
CA SER A 89 -22.95 2.42 -5.38
C SER A 89 -22.30 2.84 -6.68
N ASN A 90 -20.97 2.93 -6.73
CA ASN A 90 -20.28 3.01 -8.02
C ASN A 90 -20.72 1.83 -8.92
N GLU A 91 -20.77 2.07 -10.23
CA GLU A 91 -21.06 1.03 -11.23
C GLU A 91 -19.83 0.15 -11.48
N GLU A 92 -18.64 0.76 -11.41
CA GLU A 92 -17.36 0.11 -11.60
C GLU A 92 -16.42 0.41 -10.44
N VAL A 93 -15.36 -0.39 -10.32
CA VAL A 93 -14.28 -0.15 -9.36
C VAL A 93 -13.40 0.98 -9.86
N GLU A 94 -13.15 1.97 -9.00
CA GLU A 94 -12.29 3.11 -9.31
C GLU A 94 -10.83 2.84 -8.92
N ASN A 95 -9.91 3.53 -9.59
CA ASN A 95 -8.46 3.37 -9.34
C ASN A 95 -7.98 4.07 -8.08
N ASP A 96 -8.75 5.04 -7.59
CA ASP A 96 -8.37 5.88 -6.47
C ASP A 96 -9.62 6.26 -5.64
N PRO A 97 -9.46 6.51 -4.33
CA PRO A 97 -10.59 6.76 -3.46
C PRO A 97 -11.26 8.10 -3.72
N THR A 98 -10.56 9.07 -4.32
CA THR A 98 -11.14 10.37 -4.66
C THR A 98 -12.18 10.21 -5.76
N SER A 99 -11.86 9.44 -6.80
CA SER A 99 -12.77 9.11 -7.89
C SER A 99 -13.97 8.31 -7.37
N ALA A 100 -13.74 7.28 -6.53
CA ALA A 100 -14.80 6.47 -5.94
C ALA A 100 -15.88 7.33 -5.26
N ILE A 101 -15.46 8.18 -4.32
CA ILE A 101 -16.40 8.99 -3.54
C ILE A 101 -16.97 10.17 -4.34
N SER A 102 -16.15 10.86 -5.14
CA SER A 102 -16.59 12.06 -5.87
C SER A 102 -17.57 11.70 -6.99
N ASN A 103 -17.35 10.58 -7.69
CA ASN A 103 -18.24 10.11 -8.74
C ASN A 103 -19.59 9.65 -8.17
N LEU A 104 -19.58 8.88 -7.08
CA LEU A 104 -20.83 8.49 -6.40
C LEU A 104 -21.57 9.72 -5.87
N TYR A 105 -20.86 10.64 -5.20
CA TYR A 105 -21.45 11.88 -4.69
C TYR A 105 -22.08 12.73 -5.80
N LYS A 106 -21.40 12.88 -6.95
CA LYS A 106 -21.94 13.58 -8.12
C LYS A 106 -23.22 12.93 -8.61
N ARG A 107 -23.27 11.59 -8.66
CA ARG A 107 -24.47 10.85 -9.10
C ARG A 107 -25.65 11.05 -8.15
N ILE A 108 -25.41 11.00 -6.84
CA ILE A 108 -26.46 11.14 -5.81
C ILE A 108 -27.01 12.57 -5.74
N PHE A 109 -26.11 13.55 -5.68
CA PHE A 109 -26.49 14.95 -5.40
C PHE A 109 -26.54 15.84 -6.63
N GLN A 110 -26.17 15.33 -7.80
CA GLN A 110 -26.10 16.09 -9.06
C GLN A 110 -25.20 17.34 -8.94
N THR A 111 -24.19 17.28 -8.07
CA THR A 111 -23.25 18.38 -7.82
C THR A 111 -21.81 17.89 -7.92
N GLU A 112 -20.97 18.60 -8.67
CA GLU A 112 -19.55 18.32 -8.73
C GLU A 112 -18.85 18.83 -7.46
N THR A 113 -18.20 17.93 -6.75
CA THR A 113 -17.35 18.25 -5.61
C THR A 113 -16.21 17.25 -5.61
N ARG A 114 -14.97 17.75 -5.56
CA ARG A 114 -13.80 16.90 -5.49
C ARG A 114 -13.34 16.81 -4.05
N PHE A 115 -13.44 15.61 -3.49
CA PHE A 115 -12.96 15.34 -2.15
C PHE A 115 -11.50 14.90 -2.16
N SER A 116 -10.86 14.90 -0.99
CA SER A 116 -9.63 14.15 -0.78
C SER A 116 -10.01 12.74 -0.33
N GLY A 117 -9.90 11.74 -1.22
CA GLY A 117 -10.31 10.37 -0.92
C GLY A 117 -9.57 9.78 0.29
N THR A 118 -8.26 10.05 0.43
CA THR A 118 -7.48 9.57 1.58
C THR A 118 -7.92 10.21 2.90
N LEU A 119 -8.31 11.49 2.89
CA LEU A 119 -8.90 12.16 4.06
C LEU A 119 -10.27 11.54 4.40
N LEU A 120 -11.11 11.28 3.40
CA LEU A 120 -12.43 10.68 3.61
C LEU A 120 -12.35 9.21 4.02
N MET A 121 -11.22 8.55 3.76
CA MET A 121 -10.91 7.22 4.27
C MET A 121 -10.26 7.24 5.66
N GLY A 122 -9.99 8.41 6.26
CA GLY A 122 -9.36 8.50 7.57
C GLY A 122 -7.88 8.14 7.58
N MET A 123 -7.18 8.26 6.44
CA MET A 123 -5.74 7.98 6.35
C MET A 123 -4.86 9.04 7.04
N ASP A 124 -5.46 10.04 7.67
CA ASP A 124 -4.83 11.02 8.56
C ASP A 124 -5.29 10.89 10.02
N ASP A 125 -6.14 9.90 10.32
CA ASP A 125 -6.66 9.62 11.65
C ASP A 125 -5.80 8.58 12.37
N ASN A 126 -5.12 9.00 13.44
CA ASN A 126 -4.16 8.13 14.13
C ASN A 126 -4.82 6.92 14.79
N ASP A 127 -6.09 7.00 15.20
CA ASP A 127 -6.79 5.89 15.84
C ASP A 127 -7.07 4.80 14.79
N ILE A 128 -7.61 5.19 13.63
CA ILE A 128 -7.80 4.29 12.49
C ILE A 128 -6.47 3.67 12.05
N LEU A 129 -5.44 4.50 11.92
CA LEU A 129 -4.11 4.06 11.49
C LEU A 129 -3.48 3.08 12.49
N SER A 130 -3.71 3.26 13.78
CA SER A 130 -3.23 2.33 14.82
C SER A 130 -3.96 0.97 14.75
N GLU A 131 -5.25 0.99 14.45
CA GLU A 131 -6.07 -0.21 14.35
C GLU A 131 -5.66 -1.06 13.14
N ILE A 132 -5.47 -0.45 11.96
CA ILE A 132 -5.09 -1.19 10.73
C ILE A 132 -3.68 -1.78 10.75
N VAL A 133 -2.83 -1.39 11.70
CA VAL A 133 -1.48 -1.98 11.85
C VAL A 133 -1.34 -2.87 13.09
N SER A 134 -2.35 -2.92 13.96
CA SER A 134 -2.28 -3.57 15.28
C SER A 134 -1.95 -5.07 15.21
N ASP A 135 -2.47 -5.77 14.19
CA ASP A 135 -2.29 -7.21 14.00
C ASP A 135 -1.07 -7.56 13.11
N LEU A 136 -0.28 -6.57 12.69
CA LEU A 136 0.86 -6.80 11.80
C LEU A 136 2.12 -7.15 12.58
N SER A 137 2.71 -8.31 12.27
CA SER A 137 4.01 -8.69 12.81
C SER A 137 5.18 -7.87 12.26
N PHE A 138 4.98 -7.22 11.10
CA PHE A 138 5.99 -6.41 10.44
C PHE A 138 5.34 -5.31 9.60
N ILE A 139 5.90 -4.11 9.67
CA ILE A 139 5.51 -2.96 8.84
C ILE A 139 6.71 -2.62 7.94
N PRO A 140 6.55 -2.62 6.61
CA PRO A 140 7.61 -2.22 5.69
C PRO A 140 8.10 -0.81 5.98
N PHE A 141 9.37 -0.58 5.72
CA PHE A 141 9.97 0.74 5.87
C PHE A 141 11.00 0.97 4.78
N SER A 142 11.32 2.24 4.53
CA SER A 142 12.28 2.62 3.51
C SER A 142 13.53 3.25 4.13
N ILE A 143 14.67 2.82 3.63
CA ILE A 143 15.99 3.35 3.94
C ILE A 143 16.41 4.22 2.74
N ASN A 144 16.61 5.51 3.00
CA ASN A 144 17.10 6.44 1.99
C ASN A 144 18.62 6.55 2.06
N MET A 145 19.30 6.24 0.95
CA MET A 145 20.74 6.40 0.80
C MET A 145 21.05 7.15 -0.50
N GLN A 146 21.35 8.44 -0.40
CA GLN A 146 21.67 9.32 -1.53
C GLN A 146 20.56 9.32 -2.60
N LYS A 147 20.80 8.61 -3.72
CA LYS A 147 19.90 8.53 -4.88
C LYS A 147 19.06 7.24 -4.89
N ILE A 148 19.25 6.36 -3.92
CA ILE A 148 18.58 5.06 -3.85
C ILE A 148 17.67 5.04 -2.61
N ASN A 149 16.41 4.65 -2.81
CA ASN A 149 15.47 4.33 -1.75
C ASN A 149 15.27 2.81 -1.76
N ILE A 150 15.73 2.16 -0.70
CA ILE A 150 15.58 0.72 -0.50
C ILE A 150 14.39 0.52 0.43
N THR A 151 13.38 -0.20 -0.04
CA THR A 151 12.25 -0.61 0.81
C THR A 151 12.53 -2.01 1.34
N ILE A 152 12.37 -2.16 2.65
CA ILE A 152 12.48 -3.43 3.35
C ILE A 152 11.08 -3.98 3.52
N HIS A 153 10.82 -5.14 2.94
CA HIS A 153 9.51 -5.78 2.92
C HIS A 153 9.35 -6.72 4.11
N SER A 154 10.46 -7.36 4.51
CA SER A 154 10.55 -8.24 5.65
C SER A 154 12.01 -8.40 6.07
N ILE A 155 12.23 -8.66 7.34
CA ILE A 155 13.53 -9.04 7.89
C ILE A 155 13.36 -10.43 8.49
N GLY A 156 14.03 -11.42 7.90
CA GLY A 156 14.06 -12.78 8.44
C GLY A 156 14.70 -12.80 9.83
N ALA A 157 14.32 -13.77 10.66
CA ALA A 157 14.95 -13.96 11.97
C ALA A 157 16.46 -14.20 11.79
N SER A 158 17.30 -13.64 12.66
CA SER A 158 18.74 -13.92 12.58
C SER A 158 18.99 -15.40 12.87
N THR A 159 19.88 -16.01 12.10
CA THR A 159 20.43 -17.34 12.43
C THR A 159 21.91 -17.20 12.79
N ASN A 160 22.47 -18.25 13.39
CA ASN A 160 23.91 -18.34 13.66
C ASN A 160 24.78 -18.26 12.38
N LYS A 161 24.17 -18.30 11.19
CA LYS A 161 24.81 -18.20 9.88
C LYS A 161 24.58 -16.86 9.17
N GLY A 162 23.88 -15.90 9.78
CA GLY A 162 23.60 -14.58 9.20
C GLY A 162 22.11 -14.24 9.17
N VAL A 163 21.65 -13.62 8.07
CA VAL A 163 20.22 -13.32 7.84
C VAL A 163 19.49 -14.65 7.64
N GLY A 164 18.51 -14.96 8.49
CA GLY A 164 17.70 -16.15 8.28
C GLY A 164 16.65 -15.96 7.19
N SER A 165 16.01 -17.08 6.84
CA SER A 165 14.94 -17.14 5.85
C SER A 165 13.88 -16.05 6.07
N GLY A 166 13.40 -15.48 4.98
CA GLY A 166 12.30 -14.50 4.98
C GLY A 166 12.75 -13.05 4.89
N PHE A 167 14.00 -12.75 4.51
CA PHE A 167 14.38 -11.39 4.14
C PHE A 167 13.87 -11.06 2.73
N ALA A 168 13.29 -9.87 2.57
CA ALA A 168 12.94 -9.34 1.27
C ALA A 168 13.12 -7.82 1.22
N SER A 169 13.66 -7.32 0.12
CA SER A 169 13.84 -5.88 -0.13
C SER A 169 13.61 -5.53 -1.59
N SER A 170 13.39 -4.24 -1.86
CA SER A 170 13.39 -3.73 -3.22
C SER A 170 13.93 -2.32 -3.35
N PHE A 171 14.42 -1.99 -4.54
CA PHE A 171 14.70 -0.62 -4.91
C PHE A 171 14.40 -0.40 -6.39
N ILE A 172 14.14 0.85 -6.74
CA ILE A 172 13.87 1.26 -8.10
C ILE A 172 15.09 2.02 -8.63
N TYR A 173 15.53 1.63 -9.81
CA TYR A 173 16.61 2.31 -10.51
C TYR A 173 16.14 2.76 -11.89
N THR A 174 16.49 3.99 -12.27
CA THR A 174 16.13 4.57 -13.55
C THR A 174 17.39 5.05 -14.27
N ARG A 175 17.63 4.54 -15.49
CA ARG A 175 18.74 4.95 -16.35
C ARG A 175 18.22 5.17 -17.76
N SER A 176 18.55 6.31 -18.37
CA SER A 176 18.20 6.60 -19.77
C SER A 176 16.70 6.40 -20.11
N LYS A 177 15.80 6.76 -19.18
CA LYS A 177 14.33 6.56 -19.23
C LYS A 177 13.84 5.12 -19.04
N GLU A 178 14.73 4.15 -18.92
CA GLU A 178 14.36 2.80 -18.51
C GLU A 178 14.27 2.74 -16.99
N ARG A 179 13.12 2.30 -16.48
CA ARG A 179 12.85 2.11 -15.05
C ARG A 179 12.76 0.62 -14.77
N ALA A 180 13.54 0.15 -13.81
CA ALA A 180 13.51 -1.22 -13.33
C ALA A 180 13.30 -1.26 -11.81
N LEU A 181 12.53 -2.26 -11.37
CA LEU A 181 12.39 -2.63 -9.97
C LEU A 181 13.27 -3.86 -9.73
N PHE A 182 14.19 -3.75 -8.79
CA PHE A 182 14.98 -4.86 -8.28
C PHE A 182 14.33 -5.35 -7.01
N PHE A 183 13.92 -6.62 -6.98
CA PHE A 183 13.36 -7.28 -5.81
C PHE A 183 14.30 -8.41 -5.39
N GLN A 184 14.70 -8.42 -4.13
CA GLN A 184 15.73 -9.31 -3.60
C GLN A 184 15.12 -10.11 -2.47
N THR A 185 15.34 -11.42 -2.44
CA THR A 185 14.81 -12.32 -1.41
C THR A 185 15.89 -13.25 -0.90
N VAL A 186 15.85 -13.59 0.39
CA VAL A 186 16.62 -14.68 0.98
C VAL A 186 15.65 -15.61 1.69
N ASN A 187 15.56 -16.84 1.19
CA ASN A 187 14.77 -17.93 1.74
C ASN A 187 15.72 -18.97 2.36
N GLU A 188 15.18 -20.06 2.92
CA GLU A 188 15.96 -21.06 3.66
C GLU A 188 17.18 -21.59 2.89
N ASN A 189 17.04 -21.80 1.59
CA ASN A 189 18.05 -22.49 0.77
C ASN A 189 18.56 -21.68 -0.43
N GLU A 190 17.98 -20.51 -0.68
CA GLU A 190 18.24 -19.73 -1.89
C GLU A 190 18.18 -18.22 -1.62
N SER A 191 19.03 -17.49 -2.35
CA SER A 191 18.92 -16.05 -2.48
C SER A 191 18.60 -15.72 -3.92
N SER A 192 17.63 -14.86 -4.16
CA SER A 192 17.17 -14.55 -5.52
C SER A 192 17.07 -13.05 -5.74
N ILE A 193 17.35 -12.61 -6.97
CA ILE A 193 17.13 -11.24 -7.45
C ILE A 193 16.24 -11.32 -8.68
N TYR A 194 15.09 -10.65 -8.60
CA TYR A 194 14.12 -10.51 -9.66
C TYR A 194 14.15 -9.07 -10.17
N ILE A 195 14.24 -8.89 -11.49
CA ILE A 195 14.19 -7.58 -12.13
C ILE A 195 12.87 -7.46 -12.88
N TYR A 196 12.06 -6.47 -12.51
CA TYR A 196 10.81 -6.15 -13.18
C TYR A 196 10.94 -4.88 -14.02
N LYS A 197 10.48 -4.94 -15.28
CA LYS A 197 10.34 -3.81 -16.21
C LYS A 197 8.88 -3.73 -16.64
N GLU A 198 8.30 -2.53 -16.64
CA GLU A 198 6.86 -2.34 -16.96
C GLU A 198 5.91 -3.24 -16.15
N ASN A 199 6.26 -3.53 -14.90
CA ASN A 199 5.56 -4.45 -13.99
C ASN A 199 5.52 -5.92 -14.45
N GLN A 200 6.38 -6.32 -15.38
CA GLN A 200 6.58 -7.70 -15.81
C GLN A 200 7.97 -8.17 -15.42
N LEU A 201 8.08 -9.45 -15.06
CA LEU A 201 9.37 -10.07 -14.76
C LEU A 201 10.21 -10.08 -16.04
N SER A 202 11.40 -9.48 -15.97
CA SER A 202 12.35 -9.38 -17.09
C SER A 202 13.51 -10.35 -16.93
N GLU A 203 14.08 -10.43 -15.74
CA GLU A 203 15.30 -11.21 -15.46
C GLU A 203 15.25 -11.79 -14.04
N GLU A 204 15.89 -12.92 -13.83
CA GLU A 204 15.98 -13.63 -12.56
C GLU A 204 17.40 -14.15 -12.36
N PHE A 205 17.92 -13.98 -11.15
CA PHE A 205 19.25 -14.43 -10.74
C PHE A 205 19.13 -15.19 -9.44
N HIS A 206 19.72 -16.38 -9.39
CA HIS A 206 19.75 -17.22 -8.20
C HIS A 206 21.18 -17.36 -7.67
N GLY A 207 21.31 -17.24 -6.35
CA GLY A 207 22.49 -17.59 -5.59
C GLY A 207 22.18 -18.79 -4.70
N SER A 208 23.01 -19.82 -4.78
CA SER A 208 23.01 -20.96 -3.86
C SER A 208 24.02 -20.71 -2.74
N ASP A 209 23.76 -21.23 -1.54
CA ASP A 209 24.81 -21.31 -0.51
C ASP A 209 25.93 -22.22 -1.04
N PRO A 210 27.17 -21.74 -1.23
CA PRO A 210 28.27 -22.60 -1.66
C PRO A 210 28.59 -23.74 -0.68
N ASN A 211 28.02 -23.72 0.53
CA ASN A 211 28.16 -24.76 1.55
C ASN A 211 26.96 -25.71 1.65
N SER A 212 25.93 -25.60 0.79
CA SER A 212 24.88 -26.62 0.73
C SER A 212 25.42 -27.84 -0.02
N ASN A 213 25.98 -28.79 0.73
CA ASN A 213 26.32 -30.11 0.18
C ASN A 213 25.03 -30.82 -0.23
N ASN A 214 24.93 -31.19 -1.51
CA ASN A 214 23.97 -32.17 -2.05
C ASN A 214 24.15 -33.54 -1.41
#